data_AF-A0A919FRE1-F1
#
_entry.id   AF-A0A919FRE1-F1
#
_cell.length_a   1.000
_cell.length_b   1.000
_cell.length_c   1.000
_cell.angle_alpha   90.00
_cell.angle_beta   90.00
_cell.angle_gamma   90.00
#
_symmetry.space_group_name_H-M   'P 1'
#
loop_
_entity.id
_entity.type
_entity.pdbx_description
1 polymer ?
#
loop_
_entity_poly.entity_id
_entity_poly.type
_entity_poly.pdbx_seq_one_letter_code
_entity_poly.pdbx_strand_id
1 'polypeptide(L)' 'MTGVSASPGSGDRAGCGLVIEDLVPDGLWEQVAPLLPAPKPRPYRHYGRRRSDDRAALAGIVFVLRHGVGWA' A
#
# COMPACT_ATOMS: atom_id res chain seq x y z
N MET A 1 -10.96 15.96 30.69
CA MET A 1 -10.53 14.64 30.19
C MET A 1 -10.02 14.83 28.76
N THR A 2 -8.95 15.61 28.57
CA THR A 2 -7.53 15.19 28.46
C THR A 2 -7.27 14.18 27.35
N GLY A 3 -6.59 14.67 26.29
CA GLY A 3 -5.59 13.89 25.59
C GLY A 3 -5.89 13.57 24.13
N VAL A 4 -5.69 14.55 23.24
CA VAL A 4 -5.07 14.25 21.94
C VAL A 4 -3.69 13.66 22.24
N SER A 5 -3.52 12.36 21.97
CA SER A 5 -2.22 11.73 21.82
C SER A 5 -2.38 10.43 21.05
N ALA A 6 -2.16 10.48 19.74
CA ALA A 6 -1.72 9.33 18.99
C ALA A 6 -0.36 9.72 18.40
N SER A 7 0.68 9.57 19.22
CA SER A 7 2.07 9.63 18.78
C SER A 7 2.35 8.44 17.86
N PRO A 8 2.92 8.63 16.67
CA PRO A 8 3.53 7.51 15.95
C PRO A 8 4.95 7.31 16.53
N GLY A 9 5.09 6.37 17.46
CA GLY A 9 6.38 5.73 17.73
C GLY A 9 6.66 4.79 16.56
N SER A 10 7.69 5.02 15.74
CA SER A 10 9.08 4.64 16.03
C SER A 10 9.18 3.15 16.42
N GLY A 11 9.31 2.29 15.40
CA GLY A 11 9.67 0.88 15.54
C GLY A 11 10.57 0.45 14.38
N ASP A 12 11.87 0.39 14.63
CA ASP A 12 12.90 -0.11 13.73
C ASP A 12 12.75 -1.63 13.43
N ARG A 13 12.97 -1.99 12.16
CA ARG A 13 13.51 -3.26 11.58
C ARG A 13 12.68 -4.57 11.63
N ALA A 14 12.26 -5.00 10.43
CA ALA A 14 12.65 -6.28 9.83
C ALA A 14 12.31 -6.36 8.32
N GLY A 15 13.31 -6.68 7.49
CA GLY A 15 13.21 -7.48 6.26
C GLY A 15 12.44 -6.94 5.06
N CYS A 16 13.16 -6.48 4.02
CA CYS A 16 12.76 -6.44 2.60
C CYS A 16 11.38 -5.87 2.16
N GLY A 17 10.57 -5.31 3.08
CA GLY A 17 9.27 -4.68 2.84
C GLY A 17 9.22 -3.18 3.16
N LEU A 18 10.34 -2.59 3.62
CA LEU A 18 10.41 -1.21 4.12
C LEU A 18 9.88 -0.15 3.14
N VAL A 19 10.04 -0.33 1.83
CA VAL A 19 9.62 0.68 0.86
C VAL A 19 8.10 0.85 0.78
N ILE A 20 7.32 -0.19 1.06
CA ILE A 20 5.86 -0.11 0.96
C ILE A 20 5.31 0.60 2.19
N GLU A 21 5.79 0.30 3.39
CA GLU A 21 5.27 0.91 4.62
C GLU A 21 5.73 2.37 4.77
N ASP A 22 6.92 2.71 4.27
CA ASP A 22 7.42 4.09 4.21
C ASP A 22 6.62 4.96 3.23
N LEU A 23 6.11 4.36 2.14
CA LEU A 23 5.32 5.06 1.12
C LEU A 23 3.81 5.01 1.40
N VAL A 24 3.36 3.92 2.02
CA VAL A 24 1.96 3.60 2.33
C VAL A 24 1.90 3.09 3.77
N PRO A 25 1.89 4.00 4.76
CA PRO A 25 1.71 3.62 6.15
C PRO A 25 0.33 2.98 6.37
N ASP A 26 0.21 2.11 7.37
CA ASP A 26 -1.03 1.36 7.63
C ASP A 26 -2.23 2.28 7.80
N GLY A 27 -2.08 3.41 8.51
CA GLY A 27 -3.16 4.36 8.71
C GLY A 27 -3.65 5.06 7.42
N LEU A 28 -2.82 5.13 6.37
CA LEU A 28 -3.24 5.57 5.04
C LEU A 28 -3.95 4.43 4.31
N TRP A 29 -3.38 3.22 4.38
CA TRP A 29 -3.97 2.03 3.76
C TRP A 29 -5.37 1.74 4.30
N GLU A 30 -5.61 1.87 5.60
CA GLU A 30 -6.91 1.66 6.24
C GLU A 30 -8.01 2.60 5.69
N GLN A 31 -7.64 3.79 5.23
CA GLN A 31 -8.58 4.74 4.61
C GLN A 31 -8.84 4.43 3.14
N VAL A 32 -7.84 3.91 2.43
CA VAL A 32 -7.91 3.63 0.98
C VAL A 32 -8.50 2.24 0.69
N ALA A 33 -8.15 1.23 1.48
CA ALA A 33 -8.63 -0.15 1.34
C ALA A 33 -10.16 -0.27 1.20
N PRO A 34 -11.01 0.41 2.01
CA PRO A 34 -12.47 0.31 1.87
C PRO A 34 -13.02 1.01 0.63
N LEU A 35 -12.26 1.91 -0.01
CA LEU A 35 -12.65 2.57 -1.24
C LEU A 35 -12.40 1.70 -2.48
N LEU A 36 -11.55 0.67 -2.35
CA LEU A 36 -11.25 -0.24 -3.45
C LEU A 36 -12.43 -1.19 -3.68
N PRO A 37 -12.85 -1.39 -4.94
CA PRO A 37 -13.91 -2.33 -5.24
C PRO A 37 -13.46 -3.75 -4.92
N ALA A 38 -14.38 -4.56 -4.38
CA ALA A 38 -14.11 -5.96 -4.05
C ALA A 38 -13.48 -6.69 -5.26
N PRO A 39 -12.41 -7.49 -5.05
CA PRO A 39 -11.73 -8.15 -6.14
C PRO A 39 -12.70 -9.06 -6.90
N LYS A 40 -12.85 -8.83 -8.21
CA LYS A 40 -13.66 -9.70 -9.06
C LYS A 40 -13.12 -11.14 -8.97
N PRO A 41 -13.98 -12.14 -8.69
CA PRO A 41 -13.54 -13.52 -8.61
C PRO A 41 -12.88 -13.93 -9.93
N ARG A 42 -11.69 -14.50 -9.82
CA ARG A 42 -10.89 -14.91 -10.97
C ARG A 42 -11.56 -16.12 -11.63
N PRO A 43 -11.83 -16.08 -12.95
CA PRO A 43 -12.27 -17.27 -13.67
C PRO A 43 -11.20 -18.36 -13.58
N TYR A 44 -11.61 -19.58 -13.23
CA TYR A 44 -10.75 -20.75 -13.07
C TYR A 44 -9.80 -20.99 -14.27
N ARG A 45 -10.19 -20.52 -15.46
CA ARG A 45 -9.50 -20.76 -16.73
C ARG A 45 -8.32 -19.82 -17.02
N HIS A 46 -8.11 -18.75 -16.25
CA HIS A 46 -7.03 -17.79 -16.50
C HIS A 46 -5.83 -18.01 -15.57
N TYR A 47 -4.88 -18.84 -16.02
CA TYR A 47 -3.57 -19.08 -15.39
C TYR A 47 -2.53 -17.96 -15.65
N GLY A 48 -2.98 -16.74 -15.92
CA GLY A 48 -2.11 -15.58 -16.16
C GLY A 48 -1.48 -15.04 -14.87
N ARG A 49 -0.70 -13.95 -14.99
CA ARG A 49 -0.02 -13.30 -13.86
C ARG A 49 -1.02 -13.03 -12.72
N ARG A 50 -0.63 -13.41 -11.49
CA ARG A 50 -1.40 -13.06 -10.30
C ARG A 50 -1.47 -11.53 -10.18
N ARG A 51 -2.60 -11.00 -9.71
CA ARG A 51 -2.71 -9.56 -9.43
C ARG A 51 -1.68 -9.28 -8.35
N SER A 52 -0.91 -8.20 -8.53
CA SER A 52 -0.10 -7.67 -7.45
C SER A 52 -1.02 -7.30 -6.29
N ASP A 53 -0.48 -7.37 -5.09
CA ASP A 53 -1.17 -6.87 -3.91
C ASP A 53 -1.53 -5.39 -4.10
N ASP A 54 -2.75 -5.00 -3.72
CA ASP A 54 -3.26 -3.65 -3.98
C ASP A 54 -2.44 -2.59 -3.19
N ARG A 55 -1.89 -2.95 -2.02
CA ARG A 55 -1.00 -2.07 -1.24
C ARG A 55 0.33 -1.85 -1.95
N ALA A 56 0.89 -2.91 -2.55
CA ALA A 56 2.10 -2.81 -3.35
C ALA A 56 1.89 -1.98 -4.62
N ALA A 57 0.72 -2.06 -5.25
CA ALA A 57 0.37 -1.22 -6.40
C ALA A 57 0.28 0.26 -6.01
N LEU A 58 -0.36 0.56 -4.87
CA LEU A 58 -0.44 1.92 -4.35
C LEU A 58 0.95 2.49 -4.03
N ALA A 59 1.81 1.70 -3.40
CA ALA A 59 3.19 2.12 -3.11
C ALA A 59 3.96 2.43 -4.40
N GLY A 60 3.80 1.64 -5.46
CA GLY A 60 4.39 1.93 -6.76
C GLY A 60 3.90 3.25 -7.38
N ILE A 61 2.60 3.54 -7.25
CA ILE A 61 2.02 4.81 -7.71
C ILE A 61 2.61 5.99 -6.93
N VAL A 62 2.64 5.92 -5.60
CA VAL A 62 3.21 6.97 -4.75
C VAL A 62 4.70 7.16 -5.04
N PHE A 63 5.44 6.07 -5.26
CA PHE A 63 6.84 6.11 -5.65
C PHE A 63 7.05 6.87 -6.95
N VAL A 64 6.30 6.53 -8.01
CA VAL A 64 6.38 7.21 -9.32
C VAL A 64 6.08 8.69 -9.18
N LEU A 65 5.03 9.06 -8.43
CA LEU A 65 4.65 10.45 -8.20
C LEU A 65 5.72 11.23 -7.43
N ARG A 66 6.34 10.62 -6.41
CA ARG A 66 7.36 11.26 -5.57
C ARG A 66 8.71 11.41 -6.28
N HIS A 67 9.08 10.43 -7.10
CA HIS A 67 10.39 10.38 -7.75
C HIS A 67 10.35 10.88 -9.21
N GLY A 68 9.18 11.18 -9.75
CA GLY A 68 9.02 11.71 -11.10
C GLY A 68 9.46 10.73 -12.19
N VAL A 69 9.35 9.41 -11.93
CA VAL A 69 9.75 8.38 -12.89
C VAL A 69 8.70 8.33 -13.99
N GLY A 70 9.00 8.95 -15.13
CA GLY A 70 8.12 8.92 -16.28
C GLY A 70 7.89 7.49 -16.76
N TRP A 71 6.66 7.18 -17.16
CA TRP A 71 6.33 5.99 -17.93
C TRP A 71 6.88 6.17 -19.35
N ALA A 72 8.21 6.10 -19.51
CA ALA A 72 8.90 6.19 -20.80
C ALA A 72 8.93 4.83 -21.50
#